data_AF-A0A966IWQ2-F1
#
_entry.id   AF-A0A966IWQ2-F1
#
_cell.length_a   1.000
_cell.length_b   1.000
_cell.length_c   1.000
_cell.angle_alpha   90.00
_cell.angle_beta   90.00
_cell.angle_gamma   90.00
#
_symmetry.space_group_name_H-M   'P 1'
#
loop_
_entity.id
_entity.type
_entity.pdbx_description
1 polymer ?
#
loop_
_entity_poly.entity_id
_entity_poly.type
_entity_poly.pdbx_seq_one_letter_code
_entity_poly.pdbx_strand_id
1 'polypeptide(L)'
;MSSCFETIQAYGLRAIGIGERLLPKTDITLCEQMVLIGSGLIWNVYFGILATGFGFWFAVFLSLGRVSPLAILRMAAAGFVFLFRGSPLFIQFFFAYEGFVLLPKVGLTLDLGVVVIDATTGWLTKAWAGALFVLF
;
A
#
# COMPACT_ATOMS: atom_id res chain seq x y z
N MET A 1 27.03 25.85 -4.27
CA MET A 1 26.35 25.28 -3.08
C MET A 1 24.97 25.92 -3.05
N SER A 2 23.94 25.17 -3.41
CA SER A 2 22.56 25.61 -3.17
C SER A 2 22.38 25.79 -1.66
N SER A 3 21.61 26.80 -1.27
CA SER A 3 21.28 26.94 0.14
C SER A 3 20.34 25.80 0.55
N CYS A 4 20.42 25.32 1.79
CA CYS A 4 19.51 24.28 2.29
C CYS A 4 18.02 24.68 2.13
N PHE A 5 17.75 25.99 2.14
CA PHE A 5 16.44 26.56 1.90
C PHE A 5 15.96 26.32 0.45
N GLU A 6 16.82 26.51 -0.55
CA GLU A 6 16.51 26.19 -1.95
C GLU A 6 16.24 24.69 -2.13
N THR A 7 17.01 23.82 -1.46
CA THR A 7 16.79 22.37 -1.49
C THR A 7 15.42 21.99 -0.92
N ILE A 8 14.99 22.61 0.18
CA ILE A 8 13.66 22.39 0.76
C ILE A 8 12.57 22.82 -0.22
N GLN A 9 12.71 23.98 -0.86
CA GLN A 9 11.74 24.47 -1.85
C GLN A 9 11.67 23.58 -3.09
N ALA A 10 12.81 23.10 -3.58
CA ALA A 10 12.89 22.29 -4.78
C ALA A 10 12.45 20.83 -4.57
N TYR A 11 12.78 20.23 -3.43
CA TYR A 11 12.64 18.78 -3.21
C TYR A 11 11.73 18.38 -2.05
N GLY A 12 11.37 19.30 -1.15
CA GLY A 12 10.60 18.98 0.06
C GLY A 12 9.24 18.35 -0.22
N LEU A 13 8.57 18.75 -1.31
CA LEU A 13 7.28 18.20 -1.74
C LEU A 13 7.36 17.36 -3.03
N ARG A 14 8.58 16.97 -3.43
CA ARG A 14 8.80 16.17 -4.64
C ARG A 14 7.95 14.91 -4.67
N ALA A 15 7.82 14.21 -3.55
CA ALA A 15 7.12 12.93 -3.50
C ALA A 15 5.63 13.06 -3.83
N ILE A 16 5.01 14.21 -3.55
CA ILE A 16 3.61 14.50 -3.93
C ILE A 16 3.50 15.14 -5.33
N GLY A 17 4.62 15.26 -6.05
CA GLY A 17 4.67 15.73 -7.43
C GLY A 17 4.89 17.23 -7.61
N ILE A 18 5.19 17.97 -6.54
CA ILE A 18 5.49 19.41 -6.56
C ILE A 18 7.00 19.59 -6.42
N GLY A 19 7.62 20.32 -7.36
CA GLY A 19 9.06 20.57 -7.39
C GLY A 19 9.80 19.68 -8.38
N GLU A 20 11.12 19.60 -8.22
CA GLU A 20 11.98 18.90 -9.16
C GLU A 20 11.90 17.38 -8.99
N ARG A 21 11.76 16.65 -10.10
CA ARG A 21 11.66 15.18 -10.10
C ARG A 21 13.00 14.47 -10.26
N LEU A 22 14.05 15.19 -10.63
CA LEU A 22 15.40 14.65 -10.79
C LEU A 22 16.09 14.57 -9.42
N LEU A 23 17.02 13.64 -9.27
CA LEU A 23 17.92 13.63 -8.12
C LEU A 23 19.06 14.63 -8.36
N PRO A 24 19.62 15.26 -7.31
CA PRO A 24 20.86 16.01 -7.43
C PRO A 24 21.94 15.14 -8.10
N LYS A 25 22.60 15.68 -9.13
CA LYS A 25 23.60 14.96 -9.94
C LYS A 25 25.04 15.13 -9.41
N THR A 26 25.22 15.99 -8.41
CA THR A 26 26.50 16.29 -7.74
C THR A 26 26.50 15.68 -6.33
N ASP A 27 27.58 15.87 -5.57
CA ASP A 27 27.70 15.37 -4.20
C ASP A 27 26.49 15.75 -3.33
N ILE A 28 25.89 14.74 -2.67
CA ILE A 28 24.71 14.91 -1.83
C ILE A 28 25.14 15.33 -0.42
N THR A 29 24.76 16.54 -0.04
CA THR A 29 24.96 17.10 1.29
C THR A 29 23.98 16.51 2.32
N LEU A 30 24.28 16.70 3.61
CA LEU A 30 23.42 16.23 4.70
C LEU A 30 22.01 16.86 4.65
N CYS A 31 21.89 18.12 4.21
CA CYS A 31 20.58 18.76 4.02
C CYS A 31 19.77 18.07 2.92
N GLU A 32 20.39 17.77 1.77
CA GLU A 32 19.71 17.09 0.66
C GLU A 32 19.25 15.69 1.05
N GLN A 33 20.05 14.93 1.81
CA GLN A 33 19.64 13.61 2.32
C GLN A 33 18.39 13.73 3.20
N MET A 34 18.40 14.66 4.15
CA MET A 34 17.27 14.88 5.06
C MET A 34 16.00 15.28 4.29
N VAL A 35 16.10 16.19 3.31
CA VAL A 35 14.96 16.64 2.51
C VAL A 35 14.45 15.54 1.59
N LEU A 36 15.32 14.79 0.93
CA LEU A 36 14.92 13.71 0.02
C LEU A 36 14.26 12.55 0.77
N ILE A 37 14.82 12.12 1.90
CA ILE A 37 14.23 11.09 2.75
C ILE A 37 12.92 11.59 3.36
N GLY A 38 12.91 12.82 3.88
CA GLY A 38 11.71 13.45 4.45
C GLY A 38 10.57 13.58 3.45
N SER A 39 10.87 13.96 2.20
CA SER A 39 9.90 14.01 1.10
C SER A 39 9.26 12.64 0.87
N GLY A 40 10.05 11.57 0.81
CA GLY A 40 9.53 10.19 0.68
C GLY A 40 8.77 9.70 1.92
N LEU A 41 9.13 10.16 3.11
CA LEU A 41 8.47 9.81 4.37
C LEU A 41 6.99 10.26 4.41
N ILE A 42 6.63 11.32 3.67
CA ILE A 42 5.25 11.81 3.58
C ILE A 42 4.29 10.69 3.17
N TRP A 43 4.64 9.89 2.16
CA TRP A 43 3.82 8.76 1.73
C TRP A 43 3.77 7.63 2.76
N ASN A 44 4.88 7.34 3.43
CA ASN A 44 4.92 6.33 4.50
C ASN A 44 4.01 6.72 5.67
N VAL A 45 4.02 7.99 6.07
CA VAL A 45 3.12 8.51 7.11
C VAL A 45 1.68 8.45 6.64
N TYR A 46 1.39 8.88 5.41
CA TYR A 46 0.04 8.81 4.83
C TYR A 46 -0.52 7.37 4.85
N PHE A 47 0.24 6.41 4.30
CA PHE A 47 -0.19 5.01 4.29
C PHE A 47 -0.22 4.40 5.69
N GLY A 48 0.72 4.77 6.57
CA GLY A 48 0.74 4.30 7.96
C GLY A 48 -0.49 4.75 8.76
N ILE A 49 -0.94 6.00 8.57
CA ILE A 49 -2.17 6.51 9.22
C ILE A 49 -3.39 5.74 8.71
N LEU A 50 -3.51 5.55 7.39
CA LEU A 50 -4.62 4.81 6.81
C LEU A 50 -4.63 3.35 7.27
N ALA A 51 -3.48 2.67 7.20
CA ALA A 51 -3.31 1.30 7.65
C ALA A 51 -3.69 1.13 9.12
N THR A 52 -3.19 2.01 9.99
CA THR A 52 -3.52 1.97 11.42
C THR A 52 -5.00 2.26 11.68
N GLY A 53 -5.57 3.23 10.97
CA GLY A 53 -6.99 3.60 11.10
C GLY A 53 -7.92 2.45 10.72
N PHE A 54 -7.74 1.88 9.53
CA PHE A 54 -8.56 0.75 9.07
C PHE A 54 -8.26 -0.53 9.87
N GLY A 55 -6.99 -0.81 10.15
CA GLY A 55 -6.56 -1.96 10.94
C GLY A 55 -7.14 -1.96 12.35
N PHE A 56 -7.27 -0.80 12.98
CA PHE A 56 -7.92 -0.67 14.29
C PHE A 56 -9.39 -1.11 14.25
N TRP A 57 -10.20 -0.54 13.36
CA TRP A 57 -11.61 -0.90 13.25
C TRP A 57 -11.80 -2.37 12.87
N PHE A 58 -10.98 -2.86 11.94
CA PHE A 58 -11.00 -4.24 11.53
C PHE A 58 -10.61 -5.20 12.67
N ALA A 59 -9.62 -4.84 13.50
CA ALA A 59 -9.27 -5.61 14.69
C ALA A 59 -10.41 -5.65 15.71
N VAL A 60 -11.15 -4.55 15.90
CA VAL A 60 -12.37 -4.51 16.73
C VAL A 60 -13.40 -5.50 16.19
N PHE A 61 -13.72 -5.46 14.90
CA PHE A 61 -14.67 -6.41 14.30
C PHE A 61 -14.22 -7.86 14.43
N LEU A 62 -12.93 -8.15 14.23
CA LEU A 62 -12.37 -9.49 14.41
C LEU A 62 -12.52 -9.98 15.85
N SER A 63 -12.27 -9.12 16.84
CA SER A 63 -12.41 -9.46 18.25
C SER A 63 -13.87 -9.78 18.61
N LEU A 64 -14.82 -8.97 18.14
CA LEU A 64 -16.26 -9.21 18.30
C LEU A 64 -16.71 -10.49 17.60
N GLY A 65 -16.22 -10.72 16.38
CA GLY A 65 -16.50 -11.93 15.61
C GLY A 65 -16.02 -13.19 16.32
N ARG A 66 -14.87 -13.15 16.98
CA ARG A 66 -14.29 -14.29 17.71
C ARG A 66 -15.12 -14.71 18.93
N VAL A 67 -15.78 -13.77 19.61
CA VAL A 67 -16.65 -14.05 20.77
C VAL A 67 -18.13 -14.25 20.42
N SER A 68 -18.48 -14.08 19.14
CA SER A 68 -19.86 -14.20 18.67
C SER A 68 -20.44 -15.60 18.89
N PRO A 69 -21.73 -15.73 19.25
CA PRO A 69 -22.41 -17.03 19.33
C PRO A 69 -22.60 -17.68 17.95
N LEU A 70 -22.52 -16.92 16.86
CA LEU A 70 -22.63 -17.43 15.50
C LEU A 70 -21.32 -18.13 15.09
N ALA A 71 -21.41 -19.44 14.85
CA ALA A 71 -20.25 -20.27 14.50
C ALA A 71 -19.49 -19.77 13.26
N ILE A 72 -20.20 -19.26 12.25
CA ILE A 72 -19.60 -18.75 11.01
C ILE A 72 -18.68 -17.55 11.29
N LEU A 73 -19.14 -16.56 12.08
CA LEU A 73 -18.35 -15.37 12.40
C LEU A 73 -17.10 -15.72 13.21
N ARG A 74 -17.23 -16.62 14.18
CA ARG A 74 -16.10 -17.08 14.98
C ARG A 74 -15.09 -17.84 14.14
N MET A 75 -15.55 -18.71 13.25
CA MET A 75 -14.68 -19.50 12.37
C MET A 75 -13.97 -18.61 11.35
N ALA A 76 -14.68 -17.64 10.76
CA ALA A 76 -14.08 -16.66 9.85
C ALA A 76 -13.01 -15.82 10.57
N ALA A 77 -13.30 -15.32 11.78
CA ALA A 77 -12.33 -14.54 12.56
C ALA A 77 -11.12 -15.37 12.98
N ALA A 78 -11.32 -16.62 13.42
CA ALA A 78 -10.23 -17.53 13.77
C ALA A 78 -9.38 -17.89 12.54
N GLY A 79 -10.02 -18.15 11.39
CA GLY A 79 -9.34 -18.43 10.13
C GLY A 79 -8.50 -17.26 9.65
N PHE A 80 -9.03 -16.04 9.70
CA PHE A 80 -8.27 -14.83 9.37
C PHE A 80 -7.03 -14.69 10.26
N VAL A 81 -7.20 -14.78 11.59
CA VAL A 81 -6.09 -14.67 12.53
C VAL A 81 -5.05 -15.76 12.28
N PHE A 82 -5.48 -17.00 12.06
CA PHE A 82 -4.56 -18.10 11.74
C PHE A 82 -3.76 -17.84 10.45
N LEU A 83 -4.43 -17.40 9.38
CA LEU A 83 -3.77 -17.16 8.09
C LEU A 83 -2.76 -16.01 8.17
N PHE A 84 -3.18 -14.84 8.66
CA PHE A 84 -2.36 -13.63 8.63
C PHE A 84 -1.40 -13.50 9.81
N ARG A 85 -1.70 -14.09 10.98
CA ARG A 85 -0.76 -14.12 12.12
C ARG A 85 0.06 -15.41 12.22
N GLY A 86 -0.35 -16.49 11.55
CA GLY A 86 0.37 -17.76 11.55
C GLY A 86 1.36 -17.91 10.39
N SER A 87 1.19 -17.15 9.29
CA SER A 87 2.13 -17.20 8.15
C SER A 87 3.26 -16.15 8.27
N PRO A 88 4.48 -16.45 7.78
CA PRO A 88 5.56 -15.47 7.71
C PRO A 88 5.23 -14.29 6.79
N LEU A 89 5.53 -13.07 7.23
CA LEU A 89 5.28 -11.83 6.48
C LEU A 89 5.90 -11.84 5.07
N PHE A 90 7.09 -12.44 4.92
CA PHE A 90 7.76 -12.57 3.62
C PHE A 90 6.90 -13.31 2.59
N ILE A 91 6.24 -14.40 2.99
CA ILE A 91 5.38 -15.18 2.10
C ILE A 91 4.13 -14.37 1.73
N GLN A 92 3.55 -13.63 2.68
CA GLN A 92 2.39 -12.77 2.41
C GLN A 92 2.71 -11.70 1.35
N PHE A 93 3.85 -11.02 1.49
CA PHE A 93 4.30 -10.03 0.51
C PHE A 93 4.59 -10.65 -0.86
N PHE A 94 5.24 -11.81 -0.88
CA PHE A 94 5.50 -12.52 -2.13
C PHE A 94 4.21 -12.90 -2.85
N PHE A 95 3.24 -13.49 -2.13
CA PHE A 95 1.94 -13.87 -2.70
C PHE A 95 1.16 -12.65 -3.21
N ALA A 96 1.13 -11.55 -2.45
CA ALA A 96 0.44 -10.34 -2.85
C ALA A 96 1.09 -9.69 -4.09
N TYR A 97 2.42 -9.61 -4.11
CA TYR A 97 3.16 -9.08 -5.25
C TYR A 97 2.91 -9.89 -6.52
N GLU A 98 3.09 -11.21 -6.47
CA GLU A 98 2.81 -12.09 -7.61
C GLU A 98 1.34 -11.98 -8.03
N GLY A 99 0.40 -11.93 -7.08
CA GLY A 99 -1.02 -11.70 -7.35
C GLY A 99 -1.27 -10.42 -8.14
N PHE A 100 -0.71 -9.28 -7.72
CA PHE A 100 -0.89 -8.00 -8.40
C PHE A 100 -0.18 -7.91 -9.75
N VAL A 101 0.93 -8.63 -9.94
CA VAL A 101 1.64 -8.69 -11.22
C VAL A 101 0.91 -9.60 -12.22
N LEU A 102 0.27 -10.68 -11.73
CA LEU A 102 -0.43 -11.65 -12.56
C LEU A 102 -1.86 -11.21 -12.93
N LEU A 103 -2.59 -10.53 -12.04
CA LEU A 103 -3.99 -10.11 -12.28
C LEU A 103 -4.22 -9.33 -13.58
N PRO A 104 -3.36 -8.36 -13.96
CA PRO A 104 -3.49 -7.64 -15.22
C PRO A 104 -3.09 -8.45 -16.44
N LYS A 105 -2.23 -9.47 -16.28
CA LYS A 105 -1.81 -10.36 -17.37
C LYS A 105 -2.89 -11.37 -17.73
N VAL A 106 -3.71 -11.75 -16.76
CA VAL A 106 -4.80 -12.71 -16.94
C VAL A 106 -6.03 -12.08 -17.59
N GLY A 107 -6.22 -10.75 -17.47
CA GLY A 107 -7.31 -10.02 -18.14
C GLY A 107 -8.67 -10.70 -17.95
N LEU A 108 -9.31 -10.49 -16.79
CA LEU A 108 -10.63 -11.07 -16.48
C LEU A 108 -11.71 -10.48 -17.42
N THR A 109 -11.79 -11.02 -18.63
CA THR A 109 -12.86 -10.79 -19.58
C THR A 109 -14.01 -11.70 -19.17
N LEU A 110 -14.94 -11.16 -18.38
CA LEU A 110 -16.17 -11.86 -18.03
C LEU A 110 -17.12 -11.70 -19.21
N ASP A 111 -17.14 -12.70 -20.08
CA ASP A 111 -18.12 -12.79 -21.17
C ASP A 111 -19.44 -13.32 -20.60
N LEU A 112 -20.37 -12.41 -20.31
CA LEU A 112 -21.75 -12.74 -19.91
C LEU A 112 -22.68 -12.95 -21.12
N GLY A 113 -22.13 -13.26 -22.30
CA GLY A 113 -22.86 -13.62 -23.51
C GLY A 113 -23.56 -12.47 -24.24
N VAL A 114 -23.85 -11.35 -23.55
CA VAL A 114 -24.47 -10.14 -24.13
C VAL A 114 -23.63 -8.88 -23.88
N VAL A 115 -22.78 -8.88 -22.86
CA VAL A 115 -21.89 -7.76 -22.51
C VAL A 115 -20.54 -8.33 -22.10
N VAL A 116 -19.49 -7.93 -22.81
CA VAL A 116 -18.10 -8.19 -22.41
C VAL A 116 -17.74 -7.13 -21.39
N ILE A 117 -17.66 -7.51 -20.12
CA ILE A 117 -17.14 -6.61 -19.07
C ILE A 117 -15.63 -6.79 -19.05
N ASP A 118 -14.94 -5.88 -19.72
CA ASP A 118 -13.49 -5.78 -19.66
C ASP A 118 -13.13 -5.15 -18.31
N ALA A 119 -12.97 -5.99 -17.29
CA ALA A 119 -12.50 -5.56 -15.99
C ALA A 119 -11.01 -5.21 -16.14
N THR A 120 -10.72 -4.00 -16.63
CA THR A 120 -9.37 -3.48 -16.78
C THR A 120 -8.71 -3.38 -15.40
N THR A 121 -8.07 -4.47 -14.95
CA THR A 121 -7.38 -4.58 -13.66
C THR A 121 -6.08 -3.77 -13.61
N GLY A 122 -5.81 -2.92 -14.61
CA GLY A 122 -4.62 -2.06 -14.67
C GLY A 122 -4.49 -1.03 -13.55
N TRP A 123 -5.53 -0.83 -12.73
CA TRP A 123 -5.45 0.01 -11.52
C TRP A 123 -4.92 -0.74 -10.29
N LEU A 124 -5.05 -2.07 -10.22
CA LEU A 124 -4.47 -2.90 -9.15
C LEU A 124 -2.95 -2.99 -9.23
N THR A 125 -2.38 -2.80 -10.42
CA THR A 125 -0.93 -2.65 -10.63
C THR A 125 -0.37 -1.31 -10.19
N LYS A 126 -1.23 -0.32 -9.87
CA LYS A 126 -0.76 0.99 -9.39
C LYS A 126 -0.35 0.88 -7.92
N ALA A 127 0.79 1.47 -7.60
CA ALA A 127 1.39 1.40 -6.26
C ALA A 127 0.44 1.79 -5.11
N TRP A 128 -0.48 2.73 -5.34
CA TRP A 128 -1.45 3.16 -4.33
C TRP A 128 -2.52 2.11 -4.00
N ALA A 129 -2.97 1.32 -4.99
CA ALA A 129 -3.97 0.28 -4.78
C ALA A 129 -3.34 -0.97 -4.13
N GLY A 130 -2.15 -1.36 -4.60
CA GLY A 130 -1.40 -2.47 -4.00
C GLY A 130 -0.97 -2.19 -2.56
N ALA A 131 -0.55 -0.95 -2.26
CA ALA A 131 -0.20 -0.55 -0.89
C ALA A 131 -1.42 -0.59 0.04
N LEU A 132 -2.61 -0.20 -0.44
CA LEU A 132 -3.82 -0.30 0.36
C LEU A 132 -4.06 -1.77 0.76
N PHE A 133 -4.12 -2.69 -0.20
CA PHE A 133 -4.44 -4.10 0.06
C PHE A 133 -3.42 -4.87 0.92
N VAL A 134 -2.15 -4.47 0.91
CA VAL A 134 -1.05 -5.20 1.59
C VAL A 134 -0.81 -4.71 3.02
N LEU A 135 -1.26 -3.51 3.38
CA LEU A 135 -0.94 -2.89 4.65
C LEU A 135 -1.92 -3.22 5.80
N PHE A 136 -2.78 -4.24 5.65
CA PHE A 136 -3.69 -4.69 6.73
C PHE A 136 -3.41 -6.13 7.18
#